data_AF-A0A954INH5-F1
#
_entry.id   AF-A0A954INH5-F1
#
_cell.length_a   1.000
_cell.length_b   1.000
_cell.length_c   1.000
_cell.angle_alpha   90.00
_cell.angle_beta   90.00
_cell.angle_gamma   90.00
#
_symmetry.space_group_name_H-M   'P 1'
#
loop_
_entity.id
_entity.type
_entity.pdbx_description
1 polymer ?
#
loop_
_entity_poly.entity_id
_entity_poly.type
_entity_poly.pdbx_seq_one_letter_code
_entity_poly.pdbx_strand_id
1 'polypeptide(L)'
;RLVYSDPGEQSIADFHSGDAISIEAWVRLSSIAEGQQVYVIGKGRTGNAGQVSNNQNWALRLRGVSGTACASFLFHSVSTPEQTSTTGVAQPATVGEFHRWNSDRGVEPDGAWHHVAVSFQFGAGEDPVAWINGRQSAGSWDMGQKTFTQAPIVDNDEIWIGSSMRGAASASFQGGLDEISVYRRQLTDEEIQQRFVTTRRTADLPEVADGELPHGAVLVEVREGVSAAQPWDTESTRITTRWEQPVAAVSRLPRKYSQGAVITDRTNPSLVRMRSRYVVDGEQALQTNVLIRARTQSRLLLDGNVIAEIHPTAYASDGHQEVPIPPEPLFPEMHPVPTGDQEVLVAVELSPGPHMFDLQSLAGGKNMRVEIGETLIALGSVDQGFRLLHAADESIGLDERSWRTSAVQQEQMIRQVEQSERRRHDDVSAAFWEQRHQIARELNGLPPMDESALLMTSADIDQAIAAALRDKNFIPASRVDDLTFLR
;
A
#
# COMPACT_ATOMS: atom_id res chain seq x y z
N ARG A 1 -20.11 -15.68 -15.84
CA ARG A 1 -20.79 -16.61 -14.91
C ARG A 1 -20.59 -18.03 -15.38
N LEU A 2 -20.17 -18.93 -14.49
CA LEU A 2 -20.22 -20.38 -14.68
C LEU A 2 -21.29 -20.96 -13.73
N VAL A 3 -22.03 -21.97 -14.18
CA VAL A 3 -23.11 -22.61 -13.42
C VAL A 3 -22.75 -24.07 -13.16
N TYR A 4 -22.93 -24.50 -11.91
CA TYR A 4 -22.87 -25.91 -11.51
C TYR A 4 -24.22 -26.27 -10.89
N SER A 5 -24.91 -27.23 -11.51
CA SER A 5 -26.20 -27.71 -11.03
C SER A 5 -26.02 -28.51 -9.75
N ASP A 6 -26.89 -28.24 -8.78
CA ASP A 6 -26.86 -28.96 -7.52
C ASP A 6 -27.32 -30.43 -7.70
N PRO A 7 -26.61 -31.43 -7.14
CA PRO A 7 -26.99 -32.83 -7.24
C PRO A 7 -28.33 -33.20 -6.56
N GLY A 8 -28.91 -32.33 -5.74
CA GLY A 8 -30.13 -32.57 -4.99
C GLY A 8 -29.88 -32.68 -3.48
N GLU A 9 -30.88 -33.20 -2.76
CA GLU A 9 -30.88 -33.21 -1.30
C GLU A 9 -29.62 -33.85 -0.70
N GLN A 10 -29.09 -33.23 0.35
CA GLN A 10 -27.88 -33.68 1.05
C GLN A 10 -26.65 -33.72 0.14
N SER A 11 -26.58 -32.79 -0.82
CA SER A 11 -25.41 -32.65 -1.67
C SER A 11 -24.17 -32.33 -0.83
N ILE A 12 -22.99 -32.59 -1.41
CA ILE A 12 -21.72 -32.17 -0.80
C ILE A 12 -21.62 -30.65 -0.62
N ALA A 13 -22.47 -29.88 -1.30
CA ALA A 13 -22.51 -28.43 -1.27
C ALA A 13 -23.57 -27.85 -0.31
N ASP A 14 -24.39 -28.70 0.32
CA ASP A 14 -25.40 -28.32 1.30
C ASP A 14 -24.78 -28.17 2.69
N PHE A 15 -24.58 -26.95 3.18
CA PHE A 15 -24.01 -26.71 4.51
C PHE A 15 -25.09 -26.43 5.54
N HIS A 16 -25.11 -27.23 6.61
CA HIS A 16 -26.06 -27.14 7.71
C HIS A 16 -25.43 -26.50 8.94
N SER A 17 -26.25 -26.24 9.97
CA SER A 17 -25.72 -25.83 11.27
C SER A 17 -24.75 -26.89 11.82
N GLY A 18 -23.61 -26.47 12.35
CA GLY A 18 -22.52 -27.33 12.81
C GLY A 18 -21.49 -27.69 11.73
N ASP A 19 -21.83 -27.58 10.44
CA ASP A 19 -20.88 -27.82 9.36
C ASP A 19 -19.81 -26.71 9.31
N ALA A 20 -18.58 -27.11 9.05
CA ALA A 20 -17.48 -26.21 8.75
C ALA A 20 -17.32 -26.05 7.23
N ILE A 21 -17.09 -24.82 6.78
CA ILE A 21 -16.84 -24.46 5.40
C ILE A 21 -15.52 -23.69 5.30
N SER A 22 -14.73 -23.98 4.27
CA SER A 22 -13.69 -23.06 3.79
C SER A 22 -13.80 -22.89 2.29
N ILE A 23 -13.55 -21.68 1.81
CA ILE A 23 -13.57 -21.35 0.39
C ILE A 23 -12.30 -20.57 0.09
N GLU A 24 -11.55 -20.96 -0.94
CA GLU A 24 -10.40 -20.21 -1.44
C GLU A 24 -10.48 -20.01 -2.94
N ALA A 25 -9.85 -18.94 -3.44
CA ALA A 25 -9.77 -18.64 -4.85
C ALA A 25 -8.57 -17.73 -5.16
N TRP A 26 -8.05 -17.86 -6.39
CA TRP A 26 -7.26 -16.80 -7.01
C TRP A 26 -8.18 -15.83 -7.76
N VAL A 27 -7.99 -14.53 -7.51
CA VAL A 27 -8.82 -13.46 -8.05
C VAL A 27 -7.94 -12.39 -8.70
N ARG A 28 -8.36 -11.87 -9.85
CA ARG A 28 -7.70 -10.75 -10.54
C ARG A 28 -8.75 -9.73 -10.91
N LEU A 29 -8.87 -8.66 -10.14
CA LEU A 29 -9.87 -7.61 -10.33
C LEU A 29 -9.25 -6.41 -11.03
N SER A 30 -10.00 -5.83 -11.97
CA SER A 30 -9.60 -4.58 -12.62
C SER A 30 -10.18 -3.34 -11.95
N SER A 31 -11.32 -3.48 -11.26
CA SER A 31 -11.95 -2.39 -10.50
C SER A 31 -13.02 -2.95 -9.56
N ILE A 32 -13.34 -2.19 -8.53
CA ILE A 32 -14.51 -2.40 -7.67
C ILE A 32 -14.97 -1.03 -7.13
N ALA A 33 -16.27 -0.75 -7.18
CA ALA A 33 -16.81 0.49 -6.61
C ALA A 33 -17.00 0.37 -5.09
N GLU A 34 -16.94 1.50 -4.39
CA GLU A 34 -17.19 1.57 -2.94
C GLU A 34 -18.56 0.95 -2.59
N GLY A 35 -18.57 0.02 -1.64
CA GLY A 35 -19.76 -0.72 -1.22
C GLY A 35 -20.28 -1.77 -2.20
N GLN A 36 -19.71 -1.90 -3.40
CA GLN A 36 -20.08 -2.93 -4.37
C GLN A 36 -19.77 -4.33 -3.82
N GLN A 37 -20.63 -5.30 -4.13
CA GLN A 37 -20.53 -6.68 -3.65
C GLN A 37 -20.54 -7.65 -4.84
N VAL A 38 -19.38 -8.16 -5.25
CA VAL A 38 -19.26 -9.05 -6.40
C VAL A 38 -19.01 -10.50 -5.97
N TYR A 39 -19.67 -11.45 -6.62
CA TYR A 39 -19.56 -12.86 -6.26
C TYR A 39 -18.30 -13.50 -6.84
N VAL A 40 -17.51 -14.16 -6.00
CA VAL A 40 -16.49 -15.11 -6.44
C VAL A 40 -17.17 -16.44 -6.72
N ILE A 41 -17.88 -16.97 -5.71
CA ILE A 41 -18.67 -18.20 -5.79
C ILE A 41 -19.77 -18.19 -4.73
N GLY A 42 -20.93 -18.78 -5.00
CA GLY A 42 -21.94 -19.03 -3.98
C GLY A 42 -23.02 -20.00 -4.42
N LYS A 43 -23.68 -20.63 -3.44
CA LYS A 43 -24.84 -21.51 -3.62
C LYS A 43 -26.13 -20.81 -3.21
N GLY A 44 -27.08 -20.76 -4.13
CA GLY A 44 -28.36 -20.09 -3.96
C GLY A 44 -28.35 -18.62 -4.38
N ARG A 45 -29.52 -17.99 -4.23
CA ARG A 45 -29.84 -16.60 -4.64
C ARG A 45 -29.71 -16.37 -6.15
N THR A 46 -29.90 -17.43 -6.93
CA THR A 46 -29.81 -17.38 -8.41
C THR A 46 -30.99 -16.60 -9.01
N GLY A 47 -32.15 -16.67 -8.35
CA GLY A 47 -33.42 -16.16 -8.86
C GLY A 47 -34.08 -17.07 -9.90
N ASN A 48 -33.65 -18.35 -9.97
CA ASN A 48 -34.24 -19.38 -10.81
C ASN A 48 -35.71 -19.64 -10.44
N ALA A 49 -36.50 -20.06 -11.43
CA ALA A 49 -37.91 -20.38 -11.22
C ALA A 49 -38.05 -21.55 -10.24
N GLY A 50 -38.97 -21.43 -9.28
CA GLY A 50 -39.20 -22.45 -8.24
C GLY A 50 -38.31 -22.31 -7.00
N GLN A 51 -37.30 -21.43 -7.02
CA GLN A 51 -36.44 -21.16 -5.87
C GLN A 51 -36.93 -19.95 -5.08
N VAL A 52 -36.74 -19.98 -3.75
CA VAL A 52 -37.05 -18.84 -2.88
C VAL A 52 -36.01 -17.74 -3.11
N SER A 53 -36.41 -16.47 -3.09
CA SER A 53 -35.50 -15.36 -3.46
C SER A 53 -34.33 -15.15 -2.49
N ASN A 54 -34.54 -15.43 -1.20
CA ASN A 54 -33.57 -15.19 -0.12
C ASN A 54 -33.03 -16.54 0.40
N ASN A 55 -32.48 -17.34 -0.50
CA ASN A 55 -32.04 -18.71 -0.25
C ASN A 55 -30.52 -18.90 -0.32
N GLN A 56 -29.73 -17.89 0.07
CA GLN A 56 -28.26 -18.03 0.04
C GLN A 56 -27.80 -19.00 1.14
N ASN A 57 -27.36 -20.21 0.79
CA ASN A 57 -26.77 -21.13 1.77
C ASN A 57 -25.36 -20.66 2.20
N TRP A 58 -24.51 -20.29 1.23
CA TRP A 58 -23.21 -19.69 1.47
C TRP A 58 -22.72 -18.93 0.22
N ALA A 59 -21.85 -17.95 0.41
CA ALA A 59 -21.11 -17.29 -0.67
C ALA A 59 -19.81 -16.69 -0.17
N LEU A 60 -18.75 -16.83 -0.98
CA LEU A 60 -17.58 -15.96 -0.94
C LEU A 60 -17.76 -14.85 -2.00
N ARG A 61 -17.65 -13.61 -1.53
CA ARG A 61 -17.75 -12.40 -2.34
C ARG A 61 -16.59 -11.47 -2.03
N LEU A 62 -16.46 -10.43 -2.84
CA LEU A 62 -15.59 -9.30 -2.55
C LEU A 62 -16.41 -8.02 -2.42
N ARG A 63 -16.07 -7.22 -1.41
CA ARG A 63 -16.69 -5.92 -1.11
C ARG A 63 -15.71 -4.78 -1.37
N GLY A 64 -16.12 -3.77 -2.14
CA GLY A 64 -15.34 -2.54 -2.26
C GLY A 64 -15.36 -1.75 -0.96
N VAL A 65 -14.17 -1.53 -0.36
CA VAL A 65 -13.99 -0.75 0.86
C VAL A 65 -12.70 0.06 0.75
N SER A 66 -12.83 1.39 0.77
CA SER A 66 -11.69 2.32 0.75
C SER A 66 -10.68 2.03 -0.37
N GLY A 67 -11.17 1.71 -1.57
CA GLY A 67 -10.34 1.40 -2.75
C GLY A 67 -9.79 -0.03 -2.81
N THR A 68 -10.06 -0.87 -1.82
CA THR A 68 -9.69 -2.30 -1.81
C THR A 68 -10.92 -3.20 -1.96
N ALA A 69 -10.70 -4.47 -2.28
CA ALA A 69 -11.71 -5.51 -2.36
C ALA A 69 -11.55 -6.49 -1.18
N CYS A 70 -12.31 -6.28 -0.10
CA CYS A 70 -12.29 -7.13 1.09
C CYS A 70 -13.07 -8.42 0.87
N ALA A 71 -12.62 -9.53 1.44
CA ALA A 71 -13.39 -10.77 1.45
C ALA A 71 -14.70 -10.57 2.22
N SER A 72 -15.80 -11.08 1.67
CA SER A 72 -17.13 -10.99 2.27
C SER A 72 -17.80 -12.37 2.25
N PHE A 73 -18.15 -12.87 3.42
CA PHE A 73 -18.92 -14.10 3.57
C PHE A 73 -20.40 -13.77 3.77
N LEU A 74 -21.28 -14.50 3.09
CA LEU A 74 -22.73 -14.31 3.17
C LEU A 74 -23.47 -15.64 3.28
N PHE A 75 -24.44 -15.69 4.19
CA PHE A 75 -25.51 -16.69 4.16
C PHE A 75 -26.84 -16.06 4.60
N HIS A 76 -27.92 -16.81 4.46
CA HIS A 76 -29.24 -16.46 4.98
C HIS A 76 -29.69 -17.54 5.97
N SER A 77 -30.22 -17.14 7.12
CA SER A 77 -30.77 -18.09 8.10
C SER A 77 -32.18 -18.54 7.75
N VAL A 78 -32.58 -19.72 8.22
CA VAL A 78 -33.98 -20.15 8.16
C VAL A 78 -34.82 -19.39 9.19
N SER A 79 -36.11 -19.16 8.87
CA SER A 79 -37.07 -18.74 9.89
C SER A 79 -37.29 -19.88 10.88
N THR A 80 -37.30 -19.58 12.18
CA THR A 80 -37.62 -20.56 13.23
C THR A 80 -39.01 -20.29 13.79
N PRO A 81 -39.86 -21.33 13.98
CA PRO A 81 -41.13 -21.16 14.65
C PRO A 81 -40.90 -20.87 16.14
N GLU A 82 -41.94 -20.41 16.84
CA GLU A 82 -41.92 -20.30 18.29
C GLU A 82 -41.63 -21.68 18.91
N GLN A 83 -40.66 -21.75 19.82
CA GLN A 83 -40.26 -23.00 20.48
C GLN A 83 -40.39 -22.86 21.98
N THR A 84 -40.93 -23.86 22.66
CA THR A 84 -40.91 -23.91 24.12
C THR A 84 -39.74 -24.78 24.56
N SER A 85 -38.81 -24.22 25.32
CA SER A 85 -37.68 -24.96 25.88
C SER A 85 -38.17 -26.12 26.76
N THR A 86 -37.31 -27.11 26.99
CA THR A 86 -37.56 -28.19 27.97
C THR A 86 -37.79 -27.69 29.40
N THR A 87 -37.44 -26.43 29.69
CA THR A 87 -37.69 -25.72 30.95
C THR A 87 -38.96 -24.88 30.96
N GLY A 88 -39.78 -24.93 29.91
CA GLY A 88 -41.06 -24.21 29.81
C GLY A 88 -40.93 -22.75 29.39
N VAL A 89 -39.77 -22.31 28.92
CA VAL A 89 -39.53 -20.93 28.46
C VAL A 89 -39.84 -20.83 26.98
N ALA A 90 -40.79 -19.97 26.60
CA ALA A 90 -41.08 -19.69 25.21
C ALA A 90 -39.95 -18.87 24.57
N GLN A 91 -39.38 -19.39 23.48
CA GLN A 91 -38.50 -18.68 22.56
C GLN A 91 -39.35 -18.20 21.37
N PRO A 92 -39.41 -16.88 21.12
CA PRO A 92 -40.23 -16.32 20.06
C PRO A 92 -39.76 -16.81 18.69
N ALA A 93 -40.70 -16.90 17.73
CA ALA A 93 -40.36 -17.16 16.34
C ALA A 93 -39.35 -16.13 15.80
N THR A 94 -38.37 -16.58 15.02
CA THR A 94 -37.43 -15.69 14.32
C THR A 94 -37.70 -15.72 12.83
N VAL A 95 -37.66 -14.55 12.19
CA VAL A 95 -37.68 -14.46 10.72
C VAL A 95 -36.26 -14.65 10.22
N GLY A 96 -36.09 -15.49 9.19
CA GLY A 96 -34.78 -15.67 8.55
C GLY A 96 -34.23 -14.35 8.01
N GLU A 97 -32.93 -14.14 8.15
CA GLU A 97 -32.26 -12.91 7.76
C GLU A 97 -30.89 -13.19 7.10
N PHE A 98 -30.34 -12.18 6.43
CA PHE A 98 -28.99 -12.27 5.87
C PHE A 98 -27.94 -11.99 6.94
N HIS A 99 -26.87 -12.77 6.90
CA HIS A 99 -25.69 -12.63 7.74
C HIS A 99 -24.50 -12.35 6.85
N ARG A 100 -23.90 -11.16 6.99
CA ARG A 100 -22.76 -10.71 6.20
C ARG A 100 -21.60 -10.34 7.11
N TRP A 101 -20.48 -11.01 6.87
CA TRP A 101 -19.20 -10.69 7.48
C TRP A 101 -18.26 -10.15 6.42
N ASN A 102 -17.44 -9.16 6.75
CA ASN A 102 -16.41 -8.62 5.85
C ASN A 102 -15.07 -8.55 6.57
N SER A 103 -14.00 -8.88 5.86
CA SER A 103 -12.63 -8.78 6.37
C SER A 103 -12.16 -7.34 6.45
N ASP A 104 -11.27 -7.06 7.40
CA ASP A 104 -10.61 -5.76 7.56
C ASP A 104 -9.57 -5.52 6.45
N ARG A 105 -8.95 -6.59 5.94
CA ARG A 105 -7.99 -6.56 4.82
C ARG A 105 -8.67 -6.89 3.51
N GLY A 106 -8.20 -6.28 2.43
CA GLY A 106 -8.66 -6.55 1.06
C GLY A 106 -7.51 -6.54 0.07
N VAL A 107 -7.83 -6.87 -1.19
CA VAL A 107 -6.89 -6.82 -2.31
C VAL A 107 -7.07 -5.53 -3.09
N GLU A 108 -6.00 -4.93 -3.56
CA GLU A 108 -6.11 -3.80 -4.48
C GLU A 108 -6.61 -4.30 -5.84
N PRO A 109 -7.50 -3.57 -6.54
CA PRO A 109 -7.89 -3.88 -7.91
C PRO A 109 -6.78 -3.43 -8.89
N ASP A 110 -5.59 -4.00 -8.73
CA ASP A 110 -4.36 -3.64 -9.45
C ASP A 110 -4.21 -4.37 -10.81
N GLY A 111 -5.19 -5.20 -11.18
CA GLY A 111 -5.17 -5.99 -12.41
C GLY A 111 -4.30 -7.24 -12.35
N ALA A 112 -3.83 -7.66 -11.17
CA ALA A 112 -3.01 -8.85 -11.00
C ALA A 112 -3.60 -9.87 -10.00
N TRP A 113 -2.98 -11.04 -9.89
CA TRP A 113 -3.56 -12.21 -9.21
C TRP A 113 -3.32 -12.19 -7.70
N HIS A 114 -4.39 -12.22 -6.92
CA HIS A 114 -4.38 -12.31 -5.47
C HIS A 114 -5.05 -13.60 -5.01
N HIS A 115 -4.61 -14.14 -3.88
CA HIS A 115 -5.27 -15.26 -3.23
C HIS A 115 -6.19 -14.73 -2.12
N VAL A 116 -7.43 -15.20 -2.10
CA VAL A 116 -8.40 -14.87 -1.05
C VAL A 116 -9.03 -16.15 -0.53
N ALA A 117 -9.18 -16.24 0.78
CA ALA A 117 -9.85 -17.37 1.43
C ALA A 117 -10.70 -16.92 2.60
N VAL A 118 -11.73 -17.72 2.92
CA VAL A 118 -12.53 -17.58 4.14
C VAL A 118 -12.82 -18.95 4.74
N SER A 119 -12.83 -19.05 6.05
CA SER A 119 -13.20 -20.24 6.83
C SER A 119 -14.24 -19.86 7.87
N PHE A 120 -15.25 -20.70 8.05
CA PHE A 120 -16.34 -20.49 9.00
C PHE A 120 -16.96 -21.82 9.44
N GLN A 121 -17.52 -21.86 10.65
CA GLN A 121 -18.38 -22.95 11.09
C GLN A 121 -19.75 -22.42 11.46
N PHE A 122 -20.78 -22.95 10.79
CA PHE A 122 -22.15 -22.53 11.03
C PHE A 122 -22.58 -22.85 12.46
N GLY A 123 -23.14 -21.86 13.15
CA GLY A 123 -23.57 -22.00 14.55
C GLY A 123 -22.44 -22.05 15.57
N ALA A 124 -21.18 -21.84 15.18
CA ALA A 124 -20.07 -21.70 16.13
C ALA A 124 -20.08 -20.32 16.79
N GLY A 125 -19.58 -20.24 18.02
CA GLY A 125 -19.38 -19.00 18.81
C GLY A 125 -18.29 -18.05 18.28
N GLU A 126 -17.70 -18.36 17.13
CA GLU A 126 -16.49 -17.74 16.60
C GLU A 126 -16.82 -17.02 15.29
N ASP A 127 -16.14 -15.88 15.06
CA ASP A 127 -16.29 -15.13 13.81
C ASP A 127 -15.56 -15.86 12.65
N PRO A 128 -15.99 -15.65 11.38
CA PRO A 128 -15.24 -16.11 10.23
C PRO A 128 -13.78 -15.61 10.26
N VAL A 129 -12.88 -16.41 9.72
CA VAL A 129 -11.48 -16.02 9.49
C VAL A 129 -11.27 -15.90 7.98
N ALA A 130 -10.63 -14.82 7.54
CA ALA A 130 -10.23 -14.66 6.15
C ALA A 130 -8.72 -14.62 5.99
N TRP A 131 -8.23 -14.92 4.79
CA TRP A 131 -6.84 -14.73 4.41
C TRP A 131 -6.76 -13.98 3.09
N ILE A 132 -5.86 -13.01 3.06
CA ILE A 132 -5.55 -12.20 1.88
C ILE A 132 -4.07 -12.36 1.57
N ASN A 133 -3.75 -12.98 0.43
CA ASN A 133 -2.38 -13.30 0.02
C ASN A 133 -1.59 -14.04 1.12
N GLY A 134 -2.19 -15.11 1.65
CA GLY A 134 -1.58 -15.93 2.70
C GLY A 134 -1.59 -15.33 4.11
N ARG A 135 -2.00 -14.07 4.28
CA ARG A 135 -2.04 -13.40 5.59
C ARG A 135 -3.45 -13.41 6.15
N GLN A 136 -3.59 -13.85 7.39
CA GLN A 136 -4.87 -13.83 8.11
C GLN A 136 -5.41 -12.39 8.25
N SER A 137 -6.72 -12.26 8.29
CA SER A 137 -7.48 -11.04 8.49
C SER A 137 -8.66 -11.32 9.42
N ALA A 138 -8.77 -10.49 10.45
CA ALA A 138 -10.02 -10.32 11.19
C ALA A 138 -11.07 -9.60 10.32
N GLY A 139 -12.22 -9.33 10.91
CA GLY A 139 -13.33 -8.64 10.26
C GLY A 139 -14.53 -8.49 11.17
N SER A 140 -15.65 -8.04 10.59
CA SER A 140 -16.85 -7.73 11.34
C SER A 140 -18.15 -8.08 10.60
N TRP A 141 -19.17 -8.42 11.38
CA TRP A 141 -20.55 -8.54 10.91
C TRP A 141 -21.17 -7.16 10.74
N ASP A 142 -21.65 -6.85 9.54
CA ASP A 142 -22.36 -5.59 9.25
C ASP A 142 -23.84 -5.81 8.87
N MET A 143 -24.26 -7.07 8.80
CA MET A 143 -25.63 -7.50 8.57
C MET A 143 -25.85 -8.84 9.27
N GLY A 144 -26.97 -8.97 9.98
CA GLY A 144 -27.18 -10.08 10.90
C GLY A 144 -26.32 -9.91 12.17
N GLN A 145 -26.91 -10.16 13.34
CA GLN A 145 -26.16 -10.15 14.59
C GLN A 145 -25.12 -11.30 14.60
N LYS A 146 -24.13 -11.28 15.50
CA LYS A 146 -23.17 -12.39 15.65
C LYS A 146 -23.93 -13.73 15.76
N THR A 147 -23.83 -14.54 14.71
CA THR A 147 -24.67 -15.73 14.56
C THR A 147 -24.09 -16.90 15.30
N PHE A 148 -24.58 -17.14 16.51
CA PHE A 148 -24.16 -18.32 17.27
C PHE A 148 -25.22 -19.43 17.28
N THR A 149 -26.44 -19.21 16.75
CA THR A 149 -27.54 -20.19 16.92
C THR A 149 -28.51 -20.38 15.75
N GLN A 150 -28.43 -19.59 14.67
CA GLN A 150 -29.40 -19.73 13.56
C GLN A 150 -28.85 -20.59 12.42
N ALA A 151 -29.61 -21.62 12.05
CA ALA A 151 -29.22 -22.52 10.97
C ALA A 151 -29.28 -21.82 9.60
N PRO A 152 -28.32 -22.07 8.69
CA PRO A 152 -28.40 -21.57 7.33
C PRO A 152 -29.54 -22.22 6.57
N ILE A 153 -30.09 -21.52 5.58
CA ILE A 153 -31.05 -22.10 4.63
C ILE A 153 -30.34 -23.11 3.74
N VAL A 154 -30.96 -24.26 3.52
CA VAL A 154 -30.44 -25.34 2.68
C VAL A 154 -31.52 -25.71 1.67
N ASP A 155 -31.17 -25.67 0.39
CA ASP A 155 -32.01 -26.08 -0.73
C ASP A 155 -31.16 -26.57 -1.91
N ASN A 156 -31.84 -26.95 -3.00
CA ASN A 156 -31.21 -27.50 -4.21
C ASN A 156 -31.01 -26.42 -5.29
N ASP A 157 -30.90 -25.14 -4.92
CA ASP A 157 -30.53 -24.10 -5.88
C ASP A 157 -29.04 -24.22 -6.28
N GLU A 158 -28.72 -23.69 -7.45
CA GLU A 158 -27.43 -23.92 -8.12
C GLU A 158 -26.27 -23.19 -7.44
N ILE A 159 -25.06 -23.63 -7.79
CA ILE A 159 -23.82 -22.94 -7.45
C ILE A 159 -23.38 -22.12 -8.65
N TRP A 160 -23.20 -20.81 -8.45
CA TRP A 160 -22.73 -19.90 -9.49
C TRP A 160 -21.35 -19.35 -9.15
N ILE A 161 -20.47 -19.34 -10.15
CA ILE A 161 -19.14 -18.72 -10.09
C ILE A 161 -19.15 -17.40 -10.85
N GLY A 162 -18.62 -16.36 -10.21
CA GLY A 162 -18.45 -15.02 -10.79
C GLY A 162 -19.74 -14.18 -10.85
N SER A 163 -20.87 -14.66 -10.33
CA SER A 163 -22.15 -13.92 -10.36
C SER A 163 -23.21 -14.56 -9.45
N SER A 164 -24.30 -13.84 -9.20
CA SER A 164 -25.55 -14.31 -8.56
C SER A 164 -26.69 -13.36 -8.96
N MET A 165 -27.86 -13.44 -8.32
CA MET A 165 -28.95 -12.47 -8.45
C MET A 165 -29.37 -12.22 -9.90
N ARG A 166 -29.73 -13.30 -10.62
CA ARG A 166 -30.12 -13.27 -12.05
C ARG A 166 -29.05 -12.71 -13.00
N GLY A 167 -27.79 -12.66 -12.57
CA GLY A 167 -26.71 -12.11 -13.38
C GLY A 167 -26.62 -10.58 -13.30
N ALA A 168 -27.11 -9.97 -12.22
CA ALA A 168 -27.02 -8.53 -12.04
C ALA A 168 -25.56 -8.06 -12.15
N ALA A 169 -25.32 -7.01 -12.95
CA ALA A 169 -23.97 -6.48 -13.19
C ALA A 169 -23.30 -6.02 -11.88
N SER A 170 -24.07 -5.44 -10.95
CA SER A 170 -23.59 -5.01 -9.63
C SER A 170 -23.15 -6.17 -8.72
N ALA A 171 -23.61 -7.40 -8.99
CA ALA A 171 -23.25 -8.63 -8.28
C ALA A 171 -22.27 -9.52 -9.06
N SER A 172 -21.87 -9.12 -10.27
CA SER A 172 -21.06 -9.93 -11.16
C SER A 172 -19.60 -9.51 -11.11
N PHE A 173 -18.72 -10.48 -10.96
CA PHE A 173 -17.28 -10.30 -10.93
C PHE A 173 -16.75 -9.83 -12.29
N GLN A 174 -15.83 -8.87 -12.27
CA GLN A 174 -15.18 -8.32 -13.46
C GLN A 174 -13.67 -8.54 -13.36
N GLY A 175 -13.18 -9.58 -14.04
CA GLY A 175 -11.77 -9.95 -13.95
C GLY A 175 -11.51 -11.44 -14.21
N GLY A 176 -10.36 -11.92 -13.72
CA GLY A 176 -9.98 -13.33 -13.73
C GLY A 176 -10.32 -14.03 -12.41
N LEU A 177 -10.74 -15.29 -12.50
CA LEU A 177 -10.92 -16.21 -11.38
C LEU A 177 -10.19 -17.51 -11.72
N ASP A 178 -9.46 -18.08 -10.76
CA ASP A 178 -8.73 -19.33 -10.94
C ASP A 178 -8.69 -20.14 -9.63
N GLU A 179 -8.46 -21.46 -9.75
CA GLU A 179 -8.22 -22.38 -8.62
C GLU A 179 -9.23 -22.23 -7.46
N ILE A 180 -10.52 -22.12 -7.78
CA ILE A 180 -11.58 -22.01 -6.78
C ILE A 180 -11.81 -23.37 -6.12
N SER A 181 -11.72 -23.42 -4.79
CA SER A 181 -11.94 -24.63 -3.99
C SER A 181 -12.90 -24.38 -2.84
N VAL A 182 -13.74 -25.38 -2.54
CA VAL A 182 -14.67 -25.39 -1.39
C VAL A 182 -14.43 -26.65 -0.56
N TYR A 183 -14.30 -26.49 0.75
CA TYR A 183 -13.96 -27.56 1.70
C TYR A 183 -15.04 -27.67 2.77
N ARG A 184 -15.35 -28.91 3.20
CA ARG A 184 -16.24 -29.21 4.35
C ARG A 184 -15.48 -29.27 5.69
N ARG A 185 -14.47 -28.40 5.85
CA ARG A 185 -13.67 -28.25 7.06
C ARG A 185 -13.11 -26.84 7.15
N GLN A 186 -12.62 -26.47 8.33
CA GLN A 186 -11.83 -25.25 8.48
C GLN A 186 -10.40 -25.48 7.97
N LEU A 187 -9.84 -24.49 7.27
CA LEU A 187 -8.42 -24.41 6.92
C LEU A 187 -7.64 -23.71 8.04
N THR A 188 -6.36 -24.09 8.22
CA THR A 188 -5.45 -23.41 9.16
C THR A 188 -4.56 -22.37 8.48
N ASP A 189 -3.92 -21.51 9.28
CA ASP A 189 -2.95 -20.52 8.79
C ASP A 189 -1.80 -21.19 8.02
N GLU A 190 -1.25 -22.29 8.55
CA GLU A 190 -0.15 -23.03 7.92
C GLU A 190 -0.58 -23.62 6.58
N GLU A 191 -1.79 -24.16 6.49
CA GLU A 191 -2.31 -24.71 5.23
C GLU A 191 -2.47 -23.62 4.18
N ILE A 192 -3.01 -22.46 4.55
CA ILE A 192 -3.18 -21.33 3.63
C ILE A 192 -1.82 -20.77 3.21
N GLN A 193 -0.88 -20.61 4.13
CA GLN A 193 0.48 -20.14 3.81
C GLN A 193 1.20 -21.09 2.85
N GLN A 194 1.04 -22.41 3.04
CA GLN A 194 1.62 -23.41 2.13
C GLN A 194 0.92 -23.44 0.76
N ARG A 195 -0.39 -23.15 0.70
CA ARG A 195 -1.18 -23.10 -0.54
C ARG A 195 -1.00 -21.79 -1.30
N PHE A 196 -0.66 -20.71 -0.60
CA PHE A 196 -0.27 -19.44 -1.20
C PHE A 196 1.15 -19.54 -1.80
N VAL A 197 1.31 -20.41 -2.79
CA VAL A 197 2.52 -20.49 -3.60
C VAL A 197 2.36 -19.53 -4.76
N THR A 198 3.04 -18.39 -4.69
CA THR A 198 3.04 -17.41 -5.76
C THR A 198 4.40 -17.31 -6.42
N THR A 199 4.41 -17.27 -7.76
CA THR A 199 5.58 -16.82 -8.53
C THR A 199 5.59 -15.31 -8.70
N ARG A 200 4.58 -14.58 -8.18
CA ARG A 200 4.72 -13.14 -7.99
C ARG A 200 5.96 -12.94 -7.12
N ARG A 201 6.97 -12.29 -7.68
CA ARG A 201 7.88 -11.52 -6.82
C ARG A 201 6.96 -10.59 -6.04
N THR A 202 6.85 -10.79 -4.73
CA THR A 202 6.39 -9.70 -3.88
C THR A 202 7.30 -8.53 -4.22
N ALA A 203 6.73 -7.48 -4.80
CA ALA A 203 7.46 -6.24 -5.01
C ALA A 203 7.91 -5.64 -3.67
N ASP A 204 7.35 -6.17 -2.58
CA ASP A 204 7.67 -5.89 -1.19
C ASP A 204 9.12 -6.30 -0.88
N LEU A 205 9.93 -5.32 -0.56
CA LEU A 205 11.27 -5.54 -0.04
C LEU A 205 11.15 -6.15 1.38
N PRO A 206 12.04 -7.09 1.75
CA PRO A 206 12.04 -7.65 3.10
C PRO A 206 12.46 -6.60 4.12
N GLU A 207 11.91 -6.71 5.33
CA GLU A 207 12.35 -5.93 6.49
C GLU A 207 13.84 -6.19 6.76
N VAL A 208 14.62 -5.13 6.95
CA VAL A 208 16.01 -5.24 7.44
C VAL A 208 15.98 -5.29 8.96
N ALA A 209 16.59 -6.31 9.57
CA ALA A 209 16.72 -6.39 11.02
C ALA A 209 17.66 -5.29 11.54
N ASP A 210 17.46 -4.81 12.76
CA ASP A 210 18.27 -3.70 13.31
C ASP A 210 19.77 -4.02 13.38
N GLY A 211 20.13 -5.29 13.58
CA GLY A 211 21.52 -5.76 13.55
C GLY A 211 22.15 -5.84 12.16
N GLU A 212 21.34 -5.72 11.10
CA GLU A 212 21.75 -5.78 9.69
C GLU A 212 21.70 -4.42 9.01
N LEU A 213 21.37 -3.35 9.73
CA LEU A 213 21.40 -2.00 9.18
C LEU A 213 22.80 -1.64 8.66
N PRO A 214 22.88 -0.88 7.56
CA PRO A 214 24.15 -0.49 6.98
C PRO A 214 24.99 0.31 7.99
N HIS A 215 26.27 -0.03 8.10
CA HIS A 215 27.25 0.81 8.78
C HIS A 215 27.58 2.00 7.88
N GLY A 216 27.54 3.22 8.42
CA GLY A 216 27.91 4.40 7.64
C GLY A 216 26.78 5.05 6.84
N ALA A 217 25.55 4.50 6.86
CA ALA A 217 24.42 5.08 6.13
C ALA A 217 23.13 5.11 6.96
N VAL A 218 22.24 6.01 6.57
CA VAL A 218 20.84 6.03 6.99
C VAL A 218 20.03 5.23 5.99
N LEU A 219 19.34 4.20 6.47
CA LEU A 219 18.41 3.42 5.66
C LEU A 219 17.07 4.13 5.63
N VAL A 220 16.57 4.43 4.43
CA VAL A 220 15.25 5.03 4.23
C VAL A 220 14.34 4.04 3.52
N GLU A 221 13.14 3.86 4.06
CA GLU A 221 12.12 2.96 3.56
C GLU A 221 10.80 3.69 3.40
N VAL A 222 10.11 3.45 2.28
CA VAL A 222 8.73 3.88 2.07
C VAL A 222 7.84 2.65 2.14
N ARG A 223 6.87 2.69 3.05
CA ARG A 223 5.88 1.64 3.26
C ARG A 223 4.50 2.08 2.79
N GLU A 224 3.86 1.23 2.02
CA GLU A 224 2.52 1.45 1.46
C GLU A 224 1.49 0.48 2.08
N GLY A 225 0.21 0.80 1.89
CA GLY A 225 -0.91 0.08 2.52
C GLY A 225 -1.12 0.47 4.00
N VAL A 226 -0.77 1.70 4.37
CA VAL A 226 -0.84 2.18 5.77
C VAL A 226 -2.29 2.51 6.14
N SER A 227 -2.74 1.96 7.28
CA SER A 227 -4.03 2.31 7.88
C SER A 227 -3.94 3.66 8.59
N ALA A 228 -4.85 4.57 8.31
CA ALA A 228 -4.94 5.84 9.03
C ALA A 228 -5.29 5.67 10.53
N ALA A 229 -5.97 4.58 10.90
CA ALA A 229 -6.32 4.29 12.29
C ALA A 229 -5.17 3.64 13.07
N GLN A 230 -4.27 2.94 12.37
CA GLN A 230 -3.13 2.24 12.95
C GLN A 230 -1.86 2.52 12.11
N PRO A 231 -1.40 3.79 12.08
CA PRO A 231 -0.33 4.22 11.17
C PRO A 231 1.04 3.57 11.43
N TRP A 232 1.17 2.96 12.60
CA TRP A 232 2.40 2.38 13.12
C TRP A 232 2.45 0.85 13.03
N ASP A 233 1.38 0.22 12.58
CA ASP A 233 1.34 -1.23 12.36
C ASP A 233 2.17 -1.59 11.12
N THR A 234 3.45 -1.86 11.34
CA THR A 234 4.36 -2.20 10.25
C THR A 234 4.10 -3.59 9.65
N GLU A 235 3.38 -4.48 10.36
CA GLU A 235 3.10 -5.85 9.92
C GLU A 235 2.03 -5.91 8.81
N SER A 236 1.09 -4.97 8.82
CA SER A 236 0.07 -4.87 7.75
C SER A 236 0.57 -4.15 6.50
N THR A 237 1.65 -3.38 6.60
CA THR A 237 2.22 -2.59 5.49
C THR A 237 3.22 -3.35 4.63
N ARG A 238 3.63 -2.76 3.50
CA ARG A 238 4.64 -3.30 2.58
C ARG A 238 5.74 -2.30 2.28
N ILE A 239 7.01 -2.70 2.30
CA ILE A 239 8.12 -1.84 1.87
C ILE A 239 8.17 -1.83 0.34
N THR A 240 7.83 -0.71 -0.30
CA THR A 240 7.79 -0.61 -1.76
C THR A 240 9.00 0.11 -2.35
N THR A 241 9.75 0.85 -1.53
CA THR A 241 10.98 1.54 -1.95
C THR A 241 11.95 1.59 -0.77
N ARG A 242 13.23 1.38 -1.05
CA ARG A 242 14.31 1.46 -0.06
C ARG A 242 15.56 2.04 -0.71
N TRP A 243 16.27 2.91 0.00
CA TRP A 243 17.58 3.40 -0.40
C TRP A 243 18.41 3.77 0.82
N GLU A 244 19.70 3.98 0.60
CA GLU A 244 20.65 4.43 1.61
C GLU A 244 21.10 5.85 1.29
N GLN A 245 21.33 6.66 2.32
CA GLN A 245 21.82 8.03 2.20
C GLN A 245 22.68 8.42 3.41
N PRO A 246 23.56 9.43 3.32
CA PRO A 246 24.56 9.70 4.36
C PRO A 246 23.99 10.34 5.64
N VAL A 247 22.88 11.09 5.52
CA VAL A 247 22.27 11.86 6.61
C VAL A 247 20.77 11.56 6.72
N ALA A 248 20.20 11.70 7.92
CA ALA A 248 18.78 11.48 8.18
C ALA A 248 17.96 12.73 7.84
N ALA A 249 17.88 13.05 6.54
CA ALA A 249 17.07 14.14 6.02
C ALA A 249 16.51 13.77 4.63
N VAL A 250 15.21 14.00 4.43
CA VAL A 250 14.50 13.75 3.16
C VAL A 250 13.54 14.90 2.90
N SER A 251 13.66 15.54 1.73
CA SER A 251 12.79 16.65 1.32
C SER A 251 11.65 16.24 0.37
N ARG A 252 11.73 15.06 -0.23
CA ARG A 252 10.67 14.49 -1.09
C ARG A 252 10.74 12.98 -1.19
N LEU A 253 9.63 12.37 -1.59
CA LEU A 253 9.60 10.96 -1.92
C LEU A 253 10.12 10.69 -3.35
N PRO A 254 10.78 9.54 -3.58
CA PRO A 254 10.98 9.04 -4.93
C PRO A 254 9.62 8.76 -5.60
N ARG A 255 9.52 9.03 -6.90
CA ARG A 255 8.37 8.63 -7.72
C ARG A 255 8.17 7.12 -7.70
N LYS A 256 6.91 6.68 -7.70
CA LYS A 256 6.51 5.29 -7.90
C LYS A 256 6.21 5.06 -9.38
N TYR A 257 6.52 3.86 -9.88
CA TYR A 257 6.27 3.48 -11.26
C TYR A 257 5.35 2.26 -11.34
N SER A 258 4.44 2.26 -12.31
CA SER A 258 3.57 1.12 -12.62
C SER A 258 4.31 0.04 -13.42
N GLN A 259 3.65 -1.09 -13.63
CA GLN A 259 4.08 -2.09 -14.62
C GLN A 259 4.05 -1.43 -16.01
N GLY A 260 5.23 -1.17 -16.60
CA GLY A 260 5.38 -0.35 -17.81
C GLY A 260 6.03 1.02 -17.60
N ALA A 261 6.65 1.25 -16.43
CA ALA A 261 7.53 2.39 -16.17
C ALA A 261 6.86 3.78 -16.29
N VAL A 262 5.54 3.85 -16.08
CA VAL A 262 4.77 5.10 -16.00
C VAL A 262 4.68 5.54 -14.55
N ILE A 263 4.83 6.84 -14.27
CA ILE A 263 4.67 7.39 -12.92
C ILE A 263 3.24 7.14 -12.44
N THR A 264 3.11 6.64 -11.21
CA THR A 264 1.83 6.37 -10.55
C THR A 264 1.86 6.88 -9.11
N ASP A 265 0.67 7.04 -8.52
CA ASP A 265 0.52 7.49 -7.14
C ASP A 265 0.90 6.41 -6.13
N ARG A 266 1.43 6.85 -4.98
CA ARG A 266 1.62 6.02 -3.78
C ARG A 266 0.32 5.91 -2.99
N THR A 267 0.16 4.86 -2.19
CA THR A 267 -0.98 4.73 -1.28
C THR A 267 -1.03 5.93 -0.32
N ASN A 268 -2.25 6.35 0.01
CA ASN A 268 -2.47 7.45 0.93
C ASN A 268 -3.22 6.95 2.19
N PRO A 269 -2.60 6.96 3.38
CA PRO A 269 -1.23 7.41 3.67
C PRO A 269 -0.15 6.39 3.26
N SER A 270 1.10 6.85 3.24
CA SER A 270 2.32 6.04 3.23
C SER A 270 3.13 6.31 4.51
N LEU A 271 4.03 5.41 4.90
CA LEU A 271 4.94 5.59 6.04
C LEU A 271 6.37 5.68 5.53
N VAL A 272 7.07 6.76 5.87
CA VAL A 272 8.49 6.94 5.62
C VAL A 272 9.23 6.63 6.91
N ARG A 273 10.17 5.69 6.83
CA ARG A 273 10.97 5.26 7.98
C ARG A 273 12.44 5.52 7.69
N MET A 274 13.11 6.28 8.56
CA MET A 274 14.55 6.51 8.52
C MET A 274 15.18 5.85 9.73
N ARG A 275 16.07 4.87 9.49
CA ARG A 275 16.81 4.17 10.53
C ARG A 275 18.30 4.41 10.40
N SER A 276 18.95 4.69 11.53
CA SER A 276 20.39 4.91 11.59
C SER A 276 20.97 4.39 12.90
N ARG A 277 22.14 3.76 12.80
CA ARG A 277 22.95 3.39 13.95
C ARG A 277 23.95 4.51 14.23
N TYR A 278 23.77 5.20 15.35
CA TYR A 278 24.68 6.24 15.82
C TYR A 278 25.62 5.65 16.88
N VAL A 279 26.91 5.95 16.83
CA VAL A 279 27.88 5.46 17.82
C VAL A 279 28.41 6.64 18.60
N VAL A 280 28.26 6.58 19.94
CA VAL A 280 28.91 7.51 20.85
C VAL A 280 30.30 6.98 21.17
N ASP A 281 31.31 7.66 20.66
CA ASP A 281 32.71 7.37 20.93
C ASP A 281 33.16 7.89 22.31
N GLY A 282 34.09 7.18 22.95
CA GLY A 282 34.68 7.56 24.24
C GLY A 282 34.10 6.78 25.44
N GLU A 283 34.38 7.28 26.64
CA GLU A 283 34.00 6.62 27.91
C GLU A 283 32.85 7.35 28.64
N GLN A 284 32.46 8.53 28.18
CA GLN A 284 31.45 9.37 28.82
C GLN A 284 30.17 9.43 27.98
N ALA A 285 29.04 9.53 28.67
CA ALA A 285 27.76 9.74 28.00
C ALA A 285 27.73 11.10 27.28
N LEU A 286 27.17 11.14 26.08
CA LEU A 286 26.95 12.35 25.31
C LEU A 286 25.63 12.99 25.74
N GLN A 287 25.73 14.19 26.31
CA GLN A 287 24.57 15.06 26.55
C GLN A 287 24.32 15.89 25.30
N THR A 288 23.14 15.75 24.69
CA THR A 288 22.79 16.50 23.47
C THR A 288 21.28 16.72 23.38
N ASN A 289 20.84 17.56 22.44
CA ASN A 289 19.44 17.63 22.08
C ASN A 289 19.23 16.99 20.71
N VAL A 290 18.13 16.25 20.57
CA VAL A 290 17.63 15.75 19.30
C VAL A 290 16.51 16.66 18.82
N LEU A 291 16.68 17.22 17.62
CA LEU A 291 15.67 17.95 16.89
C LEU A 291 15.09 17.03 15.82
N ILE A 292 13.77 16.87 15.79
CA ILE A 292 13.07 16.30 14.64
C ILE A 292 12.24 17.38 13.95
N ARG A 293 12.28 17.37 12.62
CA ARG A 293 11.38 18.17 11.78
C ARG A 293 10.57 17.23 10.91
N ALA A 294 9.27 17.48 10.75
CA ALA A 294 8.41 16.79 9.79
C ALA A 294 7.13 17.58 9.52
N ARG A 295 6.50 17.33 8.37
CA ARG A 295 5.22 17.95 7.99
C ARG A 295 4.00 17.41 8.73
N THR A 296 4.03 16.13 9.04
CA THR A 296 2.86 15.31 9.38
C THR A 296 3.13 14.53 10.66
N GLN A 297 2.13 13.75 11.08
CA GLN A 297 2.25 12.88 12.22
C GLN A 297 3.50 12.00 12.12
N SER A 298 4.37 12.12 13.12
CA SER A 298 5.67 11.45 13.15
C SER A 298 6.03 11.07 14.57
N ARG A 299 6.87 10.04 14.73
CA ARG A 299 7.45 9.65 16.01
C ARG A 299 8.90 9.26 15.83
N LEU A 300 9.73 9.66 16.79
CA LEU A 300 11.12 9.25 16.88
C LEU A 300 11.28 8.23 18.01
N LEU A 301 11.87 7.09 17.67
CA LEU A 301 12.29 6.09 18.63
C LEU A 301 13.81 6.12 18.80
N LEU A 302 14.25 6.03 20.05
CA LEU A 302 15.64 5.80 20.46
C LEU A 302 15.70 4.46 21.19
N ASP A 303 16.46 3.52 20.65
CA ASP A 303 16.59 2.15 21.18
C ASP A 303 15.24 1.47 21.44
N GLY A 304 14.29 1.68 20.52
CA GLY A 304 12.93 1.12 20.59
C GLY A 304 11.94 1.91 21.46
N ASN A 305 12.38 2.95 22.16
CA ASN A 305 11.51 3.79 22.99
C ASN A 305 11.15 5.09 22.29
N VAL A 306 9.86 5.46 22.25
CA VAL A 306 9.43 6.75 21.69
C VAL A 306 9.95 7.89 22.58
N ILE A 307 10.72 8.81 22.00
CA ILE A 307 11.30 9.97 22.71
C ILE A 307 10.76 11.32 22.22
N ALA A 308 10.17 11.37 21.02
CA ALA A 308 9.55 12.58 20.49
C ALA A 308 8.42 12.23 19.52
N GLU A 309 7.39 13.07 19.46
CA GLU A 309 6.25 12.93 18.55
C GLU A 309 5.88 14.28 17.94
N ILE A 310 5.56 14.28 16.65
CA ILE A 310 4.88 15.38 15.96
C ILE A 310 3.44 14.94 15.74
N HIS A 311 2.49 15.78 16.13
CA HIS A 311 1.06 15.48 16.00
C HIS A 311 0.49 16.05 14.70
N PRO A 312 -0.61 15.49 14.18
CA PRO A 312 -1.28 16.03 13.00
C PRO A 312 -1.72 17.49 13.24
N THR A 313 -1.43 18.39 12.29
CA THR A 313 -1.98 19.74 12.31
C THR A 313 -3.47 19.70 12.02
N ALA A 314 -4.26 20.54 12.69
CA ALA A 314 -5.69 20.68 12.38
C ALA A 314 -5.88 21.16 10.94
N TYR A 315 -6.73 20.47 10.18
CA TYR A 315 -7.01 20.82 8.79
C TYR A 315 -7.87 22.09 8.72
N ALA A 316 -7.34 23.13 8.07
CA ALA A 316 -8.07 24.35 7.73
C ALA A 316 -9.02 24.08 6.55
N SER A 317 -10.33 23.97 6.82
CA SER A 317 -11.33 23.60 5.80
C SER A 317 -11.71 24.72 4.84
N ASP A 318 -11.41 25.98 5.17
CA ASP A 318 -11.69 27.15 4.34
C ASP A 318 -10.44 27.97 4.11
N GLY A 319 -10.22 28.42 2.86
CA GLY A 319 -9.04 29.21 2.46
C GLY A 319 -9.03 30.64 3.01
N HIS A 320 -9.76 30.89 4.11
CA HIS A 320 -9.88 32.17 4.80
C HIS A 320 -9.17 32.19 6.15
N GLN A 321 -8.55 31.08 6.56
CA GLN A 321 -7.79 31.01 7.81
C GLN A 321 -6.48 31.79 7.70
N GLU A 322 -6.04 32.37 8.81
CA GLU A 322 -4.73 33.02 8.87
C GLU A 322 -3.64 31.99 8.53
N VAL A 323 -2.72 32.39 7.65
CA VAL A 323 -1.57 31.56 7.30
C VAL A 323 -0.73 31.39 8.56
N PRO A 324 -0.48 30.15 9.03
CA PRO A 324 0.35 29.92 10.20
C PRO A 324 1.73 30.56 9.99
N ILE A 325 2.14 31.36 10.97
CA ILE A 325 3.48 31.96 10.97
C ILE A 325 4.47 30.81 11.25
N PRO A 326 5.44 30.56 10.35
CA PRO A 326 6.47 29.55 10.61
C PRO A 326 7.23 29.90 11.89
N PRO A 327 7.66 28.89 12.67
CA PRO A 327 8.47 29.15 13.86
C PRO A 327 9.78 29.86 13.48
N GLU A 328 10.22 30.78 14.34
CA GLU A 328 11.52 31.42 14.17
C GLU A 328 12.65 30.37 14.32
N PRO A 329 13.73 30.47 13.52
CA PRO A 329 14.83 29.53 13.65
C PRO A 329 15.48 29.60 15.04
N LEU A 330 15.89 28.45 15.58
CA LEU A 330 16.43 28.35 16.95
C LEU A 330 17.78 29.08 17.12
N PHE A 331 18.53 29.29 16.03
CA PHE A 331 19.75 30.09 16.01
C PHE A 331 19.87 30.88 14.68
N PRO A 332 20.61 32.00 14.63
CA PRO A 332 20.53 32.97 13.52
C PRO A 332 20.80 32.45 12.09
N GLU A 333 21.64 31.43 11.95
CA GLU A 333 22.03 30.85 10.65
C GLU A 333 21.26 29.58 10.28
N MET A 334 20.37 29.13 11.18
CA MET A 334 19.63 27.88 11.01
C MET A 334 18.76 27.92 9.77
N HIS A 335 18.73 26.81 9.03
CA HIS A 335 17.81 26.65 7.92
C HIS A 335 16.36 26.81 8.41
N PRO A 336 15.59 27.80 7.89
CA PRO A 336 14.24 28.07 8.37
C PRO A 336 13.32 26.85 8.24
N VAL A 337 12.31 26.77 9.10
CA VAL A 337 11.29 25.72 9.01
C VAL A 337 10.33 26.03 7.85
N PRO A 338 10.16 25.12 6.87
CA PRO A 338 9.21 25.32 5.79
C PRO A 338 7.78 25.47 6.32
N THR A 339 6.96 26.21 5.59
CA THR A 339 5.53 26.34 5.93
C THR A 339 4.84 24.98 5.98
N GLY A 340 4.19 24.70 7.10
CA GLY A 340 3.46 23.45 7.35
C GLY A 340 4.31 22.36 8.03
N ASP A 341 5.62 22.55 8.13
CA ASP A 341 6.49 21.65 8.87
C ASP A 341 6.54 22.07 10.34
N GLN A 342 6.73 21.08 11.20
CA GLN A 342 6.78 21.23 12.65
C GLN A 342 8.12 20.73 13.17
N GLU A 343 8.59 21.30 14.28
CA GLU A 343 9.80 20.87 14.97
C GLU A 343 9.51 20.48 16.41
N VAL A 344 10.19 19.44 16.89
CA VAL A 344 10.20 19.02 18.29
C VAL A 344 11.64 18.82 18.73
N LEU A 345 11.99 19.38 19.88
CA LEU A 345 13.31 19.31 20.49
C LEU A 345 13.23 18.51 21.80
N VAL A 346 14.10 17.51 21.96
CA VAL A 346 14.17 16.69 23.18
C VAL A 346 15.62 16.56 23.65
N ALA A 347 15.87 16.75 24.94
CA ALA A 347 17.17 16.50 25.55
C ALA A 347 17.38 15.00 25.77
N VAL A 348 18.55 14.48 25.42
CA VAL A 348 18.89 13.06 25.56
C VAL A 348 20.30 12.90 26.15
N GLU A 349 20.46 11.80 26.89
CA GLU A 349 21.76 11.30 27.33
C GLU A 349 22.02 9.98 26.60
N LEU A 350 23.06 9.95 25.78
CA LEU A 350 23.46 8.76 25.03
C LEU A 350 24.68 8.14 25.71
N SER A 351 24.56 6.91 26.21
CA SER A 351 25.68 6.18 26.79
C SER A 351 26.77 5.87 25.75
N PRO A 352 28.02 5.60 26.15
CA PRO A 352 29.03 5.10 25.24
C PRO A 352 28.56 3.85 24.48
N GLY A 353 28.79 3.83 23.17
CA GLY A 353 28.42 2.71 22.30
C GLY A 353 27.28 3.01 21.30
N PRO A 354 26.68 1.96 20.71
CA PRO A 354 25.71 2.11 19.64
C PRO A 354 24.31 2.43 20.16
N HIS A 355 23.65 3.37 19.48
CA HIS A 355 22.26 3.77 19.67
C HIS A 355 21.50 3.70 18.35
N MET A 356 20.25 3.23 18.41
CA MET A 356 19.37 3.11 17.26
C MET A 356 18.40 4.29 17.21
N PHE A 357 18.49 5.07 16.14
CA PHE A 357 17.49 6.09 15.81
C PHE A 357 16.53 5.55 14.75
N ASP A 358 15.23 5.65 15.02
CA ASP A 358 14.16 5.25 14.09
C ASP A 358 13.08 6.34 14.02
N LEU A 359 13.14 7.17 12.99
CA LEU A 359 12.13 8.19 12.71
C LEU A 359 11.08 7.63 11.75
N GLN A 360 9.84 7.60 12.20
CA GLN A 360 8.68 7.13 11.46
C GLN A 360 7.74 8.31 11.19
N SER A 361 7.50 8.64 9.92
CA SER A 361 6.74 9.82 9.50
C SER A 361 5.73 9.49 8.42
N LEU A 362 4.47 9.90 8.59
CA LEU A 362 3.43 9.64 7.59
C LEU A 362 3.53 10.57 6.40
N ALA A 363 3.50 10.07 5.17
CA ALA A 363 3.25 10.89 3.99
C ALA A 363 1.76 10.86 3.63
N GLY A 364 1.14 12.04 3.57
CA GLY A 364 -0.29 12.17 3.28
C GLY A 364 -1.20 12.07 4.50
N GLY A 365 -2.41 11.57 4.28
CA GLY A 365 -3.53 11.59 5.21
C GLY A 365 -4.83 12.05 4.54
N LYS A 366 -5.91 12.08 5.33
CA LYS A 366 -7.23 12.54 4.87
C LYS A 366 -7.14 13.97 4.32
N ASN A 367 -7.53 14.16 3.06
CA ASN A 367 -7.47 15.44 2.34
C ASN A 367 -6.07 16.03 2.20
N MET A 368 -5.03 15.21 2.31
CA MET A 368 -3.64 15.63 2.16
C MET A 368 -2.98 14.94 0.96
N ARG A 369 -2.06 15.66 0.30
CA ARG A 369 -1.18 15.07 -0.72
C ARG A 369 -0.16 14.16 -0.05
N VAL A 370 0.24 13.10 -0.74
CA VAL A 370 1.30 12.19 -0.28
C VAL A 370 2.66 12.86 -0.45
N GLU A 371 2.97 13.77 0.47
CA GLU A 371 4.20 14.55 0.57
C GLU A 371 4.75 14.44 1.99
N ILE A 372 6.07 14.60 2.15
CA ILE A 372 6.77 14.40 3.42
C ILE A 372 7.35 15.70 4.03
N GLY A 373 7.34 16.81 3.28
CA GLY A 373 8.02 18.04 3.68
C GLY A 373 9.54 17.84 3.85
N GLU A 374 10.19 18.70 4.62
CA GLU A 374 11.57 18.53 5.05
C GLU A 374 11.61 17.71 6.34
N THR A 375 11.68 16.39 6.19
CA THR A 375 11.71 15.48 7.33
C THR A 375 13.15 15.13 7.68
N LEU A 376 13.57 15.39 8.92
CA LEU A 376 14.95 15.17 9.36
C LEU A 376 15.10 14.84 10.86
N ILE A 377 16.27 14.32 11.21
CA ILE A 377 16.80 14.22 12.58
C ILE A 377 18.09 15.04 12.64
N ALA A 378 18.26 15.87 13.67
CA ALA A 378 19.50 16.59 13.94
C ALA A 378 19.89 16.51 15.43
N LEU A 379 21.20 16.52 15.70
CA LEU A 379 21.79 16.52 17.04
C LEU A 379 22.51 17.84 17.31
N GLY A 380 22.43 18.37 18.53
CA GLY A 380 23.18 19.56 18.93
C GLY A 380 22.52 20.38 20.02
N SER A 381 22.75 21.70 19.97
CA SER A 381 22.15 22.64 20.90
C SER A 381 21.95 24.00 20.23
N VAL A 382 21.14 24.86 20.85
CA VAL A 382 20.95 26.25 20.40
C VAL A 382 22.28 27.01 20.37
N ASP A 383 23.16 26.78 21.34
CA ASP A 383 24.43 27.49 21.46
C ASP A 383 25.50 27.01 20.46
N GLN A 384 25.50 25.71 20.12
CA GLN A 384 26.52 25.11 19.25
C GLN A 384 26.04 24.92 17.80
N GLY A 385 24.75 25.14 17.56
CA GLY A 385 24.08 24.74 16.33
C GLY A 385 23.71 23.26 16.32
N PHE A 386 22.89 22.90 15.33
CA PHE A 386 22.46 21.53 15.08
C PHE A 386 23.15 20.97 13.84
N ARG A 387 23.40 19.65 13.86
CA ARG A 387 23.95 18.90 12.73
C ARG A 387 23.01 17.75 12.40
N LEU A 388 22.77 17.51 11.12
CA LEU A 388 21.96 16.37 10.68
C LEU A 388 22.56 15.08 11.22
N LEU A 389 21.71 14.19 11.73
CA LEU A 389 22.14 12.86 12.16
C LEU A 389 22.78 12.18 10.95
N HIS A 390 24.05 11.85 11.06
CA HIS A 390 24.84 11.20 10.03
C HIS A 390 25.28 9.83 10.53
N ALA A 391 25.48 8.92 9.59
CA ALA A 391 26.05 7.60 9.90
C ALA A 391 27.52 7.48 9.44
N ALA A 392 27.96 8.32 8.49
CA ALA A 392 29.35 8.40 8.00
C ALA A 392 30.15 9.54 8.68
N ASP A 393 31.43 9.73 8.35
CA ASP A 393 32.29 10.78 8.94
C ASP A 393 31.88 12.23 8.55
N GLU A 394 30.91 12.41 7.65
CA GLU A 394 30.50 13.72 7.15
C GLU A 394 29.40 14.35 8.02
N SER A 395 29.78 15.35 8.82
CA SER A 395 28.86 16.15 9.63
C SER A 395 28.33 17.34 8.83
N ILE A 396 27.03 17.34 8.49
CA ILE A 396 26.35 18.45 7.82
C ILE A 396 25.62 19.31 8.85
N GLY A 397 25.94 20.60 8.92
CA GLY A 397 25.22 21.57 9.75
C GLY A 397 23.79 21.81 9.28
N LEU A 398 22.87 22.11 10.20
CA LEU A 398 21.52 22.59 9.90
C LEU A 398 21.49 24.12 9.71
N ASP A 399 22.55 24.67 9.12
CA ASP A 399 22.60 26.05 8.65
C ASP A 399 22.16 26.13 7.18
N GLU A 400 21.69 27.31 6.74
CA GLU A 400 21.14 27.52 5.39
C GLU A 400 22.12 27.10 4.27
N ARG A 401 23.42 27.34 4.44
CA ARG A 401 24.42 27.06 3.40
C ARG A 401 24.68 25.57 3.28
N SER A 402 24.89 24.89 4.41
CA SER A 402 25.06 23.44 4.48
C SER A 402 23.81 22.72 3.98
N TRP A 403 22.62 23.19 4.37
CA TRP A 403 21.34 22.62 3.93
C TRP A 403 21.19 22.66 2.42
N ARG A 404 21.42 23.81 1.76
CA ARG A 404 21.31 23.91 0.30
C ARG A 404 22.23 22.94 -0.43
N THR A 405 23.44 22.75 0.09
CA THR A 405 24.43 21.83 -0.49
C THR A 405 23.95 20.38 -0.34
N SER A 406 23.49 20.01 0.85
CA SER A 406 22.90 18.70 1.17
C SER A 406 21.64 18.41 0.33
N ALA A 407 20.75 19.38 0.16
CA ALA A 407 19.52 19.22 -0.61
C ALA A 407 19.79 18.88 -2.08
N VAL A 408 20.83 19.45 -2.70
CA VAL A 408 21.25 19.09 -4.06
C VAL A 408 21.76 17.65 -4.14
N GLN A 409 22.53 17.20 -3.15
CA GLN A 409 23.03 15.83 -3.08
C GLN A 409 21.88 14.83 -2.89
N GLN A 410 20.94 15.13 -1.99
CA GLN A 410 19.73 14.32 -1.79
C GLN A 410 18.89 14.22 -3.06
N GLU A 411 18.69 15.32 -3.78
CA GLU A 411 17.96 15.33 -5.06
C GLU A 411 18.64 14.43 -6.10
N GLN A 412 19.97 14.43 -6.17
CA GLN A 412 20.73 13.54 -7.06
C GLN A 412 20.56 12.07 -6.67
N MET A 413 20.61 11.74 -5.37
CA MET A 413 20.39 10.38 -4.88
C MET A 413 18.97 9.89 -5.21
N ILE A 414 17.95 10.72 -4.95
CA ILE A 414 16.56 10.35 -5.25
C ILE A 414 16.37 10.13 -6.75
N ARG A 415 17.00 10.94 -7.63
CA ARG A 415 16.96 10.71 -9.07
C ARG A 415 17.60 9.38 -9.49
N GLN A 416 18.68 8.96 -8.83
CA GLN A 416 19.30 7.65 -9.08
C GLN A 416 18.38 6.49 -8.65
N VAL A 417 17.71 6.63 -7.50
CA VAL A 417 16.68 5.69 -7.03
C VAL A 417 15.54 5.60 -8.05
N GLU A 418 15.01 6.75 -8.50
CA GLU A 418 13.93 6.81 -9.50
C GLU A 418 14.33 6.19 -10.84
N GLN A 419 15.57 6.41 -11.30
CA GLN A 419 16.05 5.84 -12.54
C GLN A 419 16.19 4.32 -12.44
N SER A 420 16.66 3.82 -11.31
CA SER A 420 16.82 2.39 -11.05
C SER A 420 15.47 1.69 -10.96
N GLU A 421 14.52 2.26 -10.21
CA GLU A 421 13.16 1.74 -10.15
C GLU A 421 12.47 1.76 -11.52
N ARG A 422 12.59 2.86 -12.26
CA ARG A 422 11.99 2.95 -13.60
C ARG A 422 12.49 1.85 -14.54
N ARG A 423 13.80 1.58 -14.57
CA ARG A 423 14.38 0.50 -15.39
C ARG A 423 13.86 -0.87 -14.95
N ARG A 424 13.81 -1.13 -13.64
CA ARG A 424 13.27 -2.38 -13.08
C ARG A 424 11.83 -2.65 -13.53
N HIS A 425 11.02 -1.59 -13.65
CA HIS A 425 9.63 -1.68 -14.13
C HIS A 425 9.50 -1.74 -15.66
N ASP A 426 10.51 -1.28 -16.41
CA ASP A 426 10.54 -1.28 -17.87
C ASP A 426 10.94 -2.64 -18.46
N ASP A 427 11.83 -3.39 -17.79
CA ASP A 427 12.27 -4.74 -18.23
C ASP A 427 11.07 -5.68 -18.53
N VAL A 428 9.95 -5.48 -17.82
CA VAL A 428 8.71 -6.25 -17.99
C VAL A 428 7.96 -5.88 -19.28
N SER A 429 8.08 -4.65 -19.75
CA SER A 429 7.42 -4.13 -20.96
C SER A 429 8.36 -3.97 -22.16
N ALA A 430 9.67 -4.08 -21.96
CA ALA A 430 10.70 -3.95 -22.98
C ALA A 430 10.45 -4.92 -24.15
N ALA A 431 10.18 -6.19 -23.86
CA ALA A 431 9.90 -7.20 -24.90
C ALA A 431 8.65 -6.86 -25.74
N PHE A 432 7.60 -6.34 -25.11
CA PHE A 432 6.38 -5.90 -25.81
C PHE A 432 6.68 -4.71 -26.74
N TRP A 433 7.40 -3.72 -26.25
CA TRP A 433 7.77 -2.54 -27.03
C TRP A 433 8.75 -2.86 -28.14
N GLU A 434 9.73 -3.73 -27.89
CA GLU A 434 10.70 -4.18 -28.90
C GLU A 434 10.01 -4.91 -30.05
N GLN A 435 9.09 -5.84 -29.75
CA GLN A 435 8.27 -6.50 -30.76
C GLN A 435 7.44 -5.50 -31.56
N ARG A 436 6.79 -4.55 -30.88
CA ARG A 436 5.98 -3.51 -31.54
C ARG A 436 6.83 -2.61 -32.43
N HIS A 437 8.02 -2.22 -31.98
CA HIS A 437 8.98 -1.44 -32.77
C HIS A 437 9.49 -2.24 -33.97
N GLN A 438 9.70 -3.54 -33.84
CA GLN A 438 10.05 -4.40 -34.97
C GLN A 438 8.94 -4.44 -36.02
N ILE A 439 7.68 -4.69 -35.61
CA ILE A 439 6.52 -4.68 -36.52
C ILE A 439 6.39 -3.31 -37.21
N ALA A 440 6.54 -2.22 -36.46
CA ALA A 440 6.49 -0.87 -37.03
C ALA A 440 7.61 -0.63 -38.06
N ARG A 441 8.82 -1.13 -37.82
CA ARG A 441 9.93 -1.04 -38.78
C ARG A 441 9.62 -1.82 -40.06
N GLU A 442 9.13 -3.05 -39.94
CA GLU A 442 8.73 -3.89 -41.07
C GLU A 442 7.64 -3.23 -41.92
N LEU A 443 6.60 -2.67 -41.29
CA LEU A 443 5.52 -1.98 -42.00
C LEU A 443 5.95 -0.69 -42.71
N ASN A 444 6.93 0.02 -42.16
CA ASN A 444 7.43 1.28 -42.72
C ASN A 444 8.68 1.12 -43.59
N GLY A 445 9.18 -0.10 -43.80
CA GLY A 445 10.41 -0.35 -44.56
C GLY A 445 11.66 0.28 -43.93
N LEU A 446 11.67 0.49 -42.62
CA LEU A 446 12.80 1.08 -41.91
C LEU A 446 13.88 0.02 -41.65
N PRO A 447 15.18 0.33 -41.88
CA PRO A 447 16.25 -0.59 -41.58
C PRO A 447 16.32 -0.94 -40.07
N PRO A 448 16.98 -2.05 -39.70
CA PRO A 448 17.33 -2.32 -38.31
C PRO A 448 18.04 -1.10 -37.70
N MET A 449 17.80 -0.82 -36.41
CA MET A 449 18.48 0.28 -35.74
C MET A 449 19.99 -0.02 -35.73
N ASP A 450 20.80 0.93 -36.21
CA ASP A 450 22.25 0.87 -36.04
C ASP A 450 22.56 1.18 -34.57
N GLU A 451 23.13 0.23 -33.83
CA GLU A 451 23.49 0.42 -32.42
C GLU A 451 24.49 1.56 -32.23
N SER A 452 25.24 1.96 -33.27
CA SER A 452 26.10 3.14 -33.22
C SER A 452 25.33 4.46 -33.07
N ALA A 453 24.02 4.48 -33.38
CA ALA A 453 23.15 5.64 -33.12
C ALA A 453 22.81 5.83 -31.63
N LEU A 454 22.99 4.80 -30.78
CA LEU A 454 22.83 4.92 -29.32
C LEU A 454 23.97 5.71 -28.65
N LEU A 455 25.05 5.97 -29.40
CA LEU A 455 26.20 6.78 -28.96
C LEU A 455 26.06 8.26 -29.35
N MET A 456 24.97 8.66 -30.01
CA MET A 456 24.75 10.06 -30.36
C MET A 456 24.65 10.93 -29.10
N THR A 457 25.65 11.77 -28.92
CA THR A 457 25.66 12.85 -27.95
C THR A 457 24.80 14.01 -28.47
N SER A 458 24.44 14.96 -27.60
CA SER A 458 23.78 16.20 -28.03
C SER A 458 24.57 16.94 -29.12
N ALA A 459 25.91 16.83 -29.11
CA ALA A 459 26.77 17.41 -30.12
C ALA A 459 26.57 16.77 -31.51
N ASP A 460 26.26 15.48 -31.57
CA ASP A 460 26.02 14.76 -32.84
C ASP A 460 24.67 15.17 -33.46
N ILE A 461 23.66 15.41 -32.61
CA ILE A 461 22.36 15.95 -33.03
C ILE A 461 22.52 17.38 -33.55
N ASP A 462 23.24 18.24 -32.82
CA ASP A 462 23.51 19.62 -33.24
C ASP A 462 24.25 19.66 -34.58
N GLN A 463 25.21 18.77 -34.81
CA GLN A 463 25.92 18.64 -36.08
C GLN A 463 25.00 18.19 -37.23
N ALA A 464 24.11 17.23 -36.99
CA ALA A 464 23.14 16.76 -37.98
C ALA A 464 22.14 17.86 -38.36
N ILE A 465 21.64 18.61 -37.37
CA ILE A 465 20.77 19.77 -37.60
C ILE A 465 21.52 20.85 -38.40
N ALA A 466 22.75 21.17 -38.02
CA ALA A 466 23.57 22.14 -38.75
C ALA A 466 23.89 21.70 -40.19
N ALA A 467 24.04 20.40 -40.45
CA ALA A 467 24.19 19.85 -41.80
C ALA A 467 22.90 20.00 -42.62
N ALA A 468 21.74 19.65 -42.05
CA ALA A 468 20.45 19.79 -42.71
C ALA A 468 20.06 21.26 -43.00
N LEU A 469 20.41 22.19 -42.10
CA LEU A 469 20.21 23.62 -42.31
C LEU A 469 21.09 24.15 -43.44
N ARG A 470 22.36 23.72 -43.52
CA ARG A 470 23.28 24.09 -44.61
C ARG A 470 22.77 23.61 -45.97
N ASP A 471 22.28 22.37 -46.06
CA ASP A 471 21.72 21.81 -47.30
C ASP A 471 20.54 22.62 -47.84
N LYS A 472 19.77 23.23 -46.92
CA LYS A 472 18.64 24.12 -47.24
C LYS A 472 18.99 25.61 -47.29
N ASN A 473 20.27 25.96 -47.24
CA ASN A 473 20.76 27.35 -47.17
C ASN A 473 20.16 28.18 -46.03
N PHE A 474 19.79 27.54 -44.92
CA PHE A 474 19.39 28.24 -43.70
C PHE A 474 20.61 28.51 -42.82
N ILE A 475 20.73 29.75 -42.36
CA ILE A 475 21.77 30.17 -41.42
C ILE A 475 21.13 30.22 -40.03
N PRO A 476 21.60 29.41 -39.05
CA PRO A 476 21.11 29.48 -37.69
C PRO A 476 21.39 30.87 -37.10
N ALA A 477 20.46 31.39 -36.31
CA ALA A 477 20.73 32.57 -35.50
C ALA A 477 21.87 32.28 -34.51
N SER A 478 22.64 33.31 -34.18
CA SER A 478 23.69 33.24 -33.17
C SER A 478 23.09 32.74 -31.84
N ARG A 479 23.85 31.90 -31.11
CA ARG A 479 23.46 31.56 -29.73
C ARG A 479 23.41 32.86 -28.91
N VAL A 480 22.30 33.06 -28.24
CA VAL A 480 22.09 34.17 -27.30
C VAL A 480 22.06 33.59 -25.88
N ASP A 481 22.38 34.41 -24.88
CA ASP A 481 22.23 34.01 -23.48
C ASP A 481 20.74 33.86 -23.10
N ASP A 482 20.47 33.13 -22.01
CA ASP A 482 19.11 32.84 -21.52
C ASP A 482 18.29 34.13 -21.31
N LEU A 483 18.96 35.20 -20.86
CA LEU A 483 18.34 36.49 -20.55
C LEU A 483 17.92 37.24 -21.82
N THR A 484 18.64 37.03 -22.92
CA THR A 484 18.33 37.53 -24.25
C THR A 484 17.31 36.66 -24.96
N PHE A 485 17.28 35.34 -24.72
CA PHE A 485 16.27 34.41 -25.26
C PHE A 485 14.87 34.63 -24.67
N LEU A 486 14.79 34.98 -23.38
CA LEU A 486 13.53 35.17 -22.65
C LEU A 486 12.88 36.56 -22.87
N ARG A 487 13.51 37.43 -23.65
CA ARG A 487 12.96 38.74 -24.06
C ARG A 487 12.33 38.64 -25.43
#